data_AF-A0A132CGE2-F1
#
_entry.id   AF-A0A132CGE2-F1
#
_cell.length_a   1.000
_cell.length_b   1.000
_cell.length_c   1.000
_cell.angle_alpha   90.00
_cell.angle_beta   90.00
_cell.angle_gamma   90.00
#
_symmetry.space_group_name_H-M   'P 1'
#
loop_
_entity.id
_entity.type
_entity.pdbx_description
1 polymer ?
#
loop_
_entity_poly.entity_id
_entity_poly.type
_entity_poly.pdbx_seq_one_letter_code
_entity_poly.pdbx_strand_id
1 'polypeptide(L)'
;MTHPHLVEITPRTHDVDIDIVYATDRNFVADLGLGSNHSRGTALDLTLVDAHGTALDMGTGFDEMVTASRHFHDGLPESVQRNRLLLLGVMHAAGFMHIPEEWWHYELPGSRAFPPIDNAASGSWRLM
;
A
#
# COMPACT_ATOMS: atom_id res chain seq x y z
N MET A 1 -22.57 28.30 8.16
CA MET A 1 -21.86 27.03 8.42
C MET A 1 -22.62 25.95 7.68
N THR A 2 -22.07 25.43 6.58
CA THR A 2 -22.68 24.34 5.80
C THR A 2 -22.30 23.02 6.45
N HIS A 3 -23.29 22.27 6.93
CA HIS A 3 -23.06 20.91 7.42
C HIS A 3 -22.62 20.03 6.23
N PRO A 4 -21.54 19.25 6.34
CA PRO A 4 -21.20 18.28 5.31
C PRO A 4 -22.35 17.27 5.22
N HIS A 5 -22.97 17.17 4.04
CA HIS A 5 -24.01 16.19 3.75
C HIS A 5 -23.31 14.91 3.30
N LEU A 6 -23.42 13.84 4.08
CA LEU A 6 -22.95 12.52 3.66
C LEU A 6 -23.81 12.05 2.48
N VAL A 7 -23.16 11.62 1.41
CA VAL A 7 -23.83 11.02 0.24
C VAL A 7 -23.69 9.51 0.37
N GLU A 8 -24.82 8.81 0.36
CA GLU A 8 -24.82 7.35 0.35
C GLU A 8 -24.44 6.84 -1.05
N ILE A 9 -23.27 6.21 -1.14
CA ILE A 9 -22.78 5.58 -2.37
C ILE A 9 -23.18 4.11 -2.32
N THR A 10 -23.99 3.68 -3.28
CA THR A 10 -24.41 2.28 -3.44
C THR A 10 -24.20 1.86 -4.91
N PRO A 11 -24.16 0.55 -5.21
CA PRO A 11 -24.14 0.07 -6.58
C PRO A 11 -25.29 0.64 -7.42
N ARG A 12 -26.47 0.85 -6.82
CA ARG A 12 -27.66 1.36 -7.54
C ARG A 12 -27.62 2.85 -7.81
N THR A 13 -26.95 3.63 -6.95
CA THR A 13 -26.97 5.09 -7.03
C THR A 13 -25.77 5.65 -7.78
N HIS A 14 -24.65 4.94 -7.80
CA HIS A 14 -23.39 5.43 -8.36
C HIS A 14 -22.60 4.38 -9.16
N ASP A 15 -23.17 3.20 -9.40
CA ASP A 15 -22.51 2.09 -10.12
C ASP A 15 -21.17 1.67 -9.50
N VAL A 16 -21.07 1.79 -8.16
CA VAL A 16 -19.91 1.36 -7.38
C VAL A 16 -20.25 0.05 -6.69
N ASP A 17 -19.58 -1.04 -7.07
CA ASP A 17 -19.59 -2.28 -6.31
C ASP A 17 -18.57 -2.20 -5.17
N ILE A 18 -19.02 -2.38 -3.93
CA ILE A 18 -18.16 -2.36 -2.75
C ILE A 18 -17.99 -3.79 -2.25
N ASP A 19 -16.87 -4.40 -2.59
CA ASP A 19 -16.44 -5.66 -1.99
C ASP A 19 -15.73 -5.39 -0.66
N ILE A 20 -16.38 -5.75 0.45
CA ILE A 20 -15.76 -5.73 1.78
C ILE A 20 -14.99 -7.03 1.96
N VAL A 21 -13.67 -6.97 1.77
CA VAL A 21 -12.78 -8.08 2.09
C VAL A 21 -12.41 -8.02 3.58
N TYR A 22 -12.92 -8.97 4.36
CA TYR A 22 -12.57 -9.09 5.78
C TYR A 22 -11.12 -9.53 5.95
N ALA A 23 -10.37 -8.84 6.82
CA ALA A 23 -9.04 -9.28 7.26
C ALA A 23 -9.11 -10.71 7.85
N THR A 24 -8.33 -11.62 7.29
CA THR A 24 -8.12 -12.98 7.79
C THR A 24 -6.61 -13.22 7.90
N ASP A 25 -6.19 -14.29 8.58
CA ASP A 25 -4.78 -14.68 8.70
C ASP A 25 -4.10 -14.97 7.34
N ARG A 26 -4.86 -14.98 6.24
CA ARG A 26 -4.37 -15.25 4.88
C ARG A 26 -4.27 -14.03 3.98
N ASN A 27 -4.70 -12.87 4.45
CA ASN A 27 -4.64 -11.62 3.69
C ASN A 27 -3.66 -10.67 4.39
N PHE A 28 -2.95 -9.92 3.57
CA PHE A 28 -1.78 -9.10 3.90
C PHE A 28 -2.08 -7.88 4.81
N VAL A 29 -3.13 -7.96 5.62
CA VAL A 29 -3.58 -6.89 6.50
C VAL A 29 -2.89 -6.99 7.85
N ALA A 30 -2.33 -5.87 8.32
CA ALA A 30 -1.74 -5.79 9.66
C ALA A 30 -2.79 -6.12 10.74
N ASP A 31 -2.35 -6.79 11.82
CA ASP A 31 -3.18 -7.00 13.01
C ASP A 31 -3.76 -5.65 13.49
N LEU A 32 -5.09 -5.60 13.65
CA LEU A 32 -5.83 -4.40 14.05
C LEU A 32 -5.34 -3.83 15.39
N GLY A 33 -4.87 -4.68 16.31
CA GLY A 33 -4.31 -4.25 17.59
C GLY A 33 -2.92 -3.62 17.47
N LEU A 34 -2.18 -3.97 16.41
CA LEU A 34 -0.87 -3.39 16.11
C LEU A 34 -0.98 -2.15 15.22
N GLY A 35 -1.98 -2.07 14.35
CA GLY A 35 -2.18 -0.95 13.41
C GLY A 35 -1.15 -0.93 12.26
N SER A 36 -1.45 -0.13 11.23
CA SER A 36 -0.61 0.00 10.04
C SER A 36 0.56 0.97 10.24
N ASN A 37 1.71 0.69 9.60
CA ASN A 37 2.84 1.63 9.56
C ASN A 37 2.53 2.86 8.67
N HIS A 38 1.55 2.77 7.76
CA HIS A 38 1.01 3.94 7.06
C HIS A 38 0.37 4.94 8.03
N SER A 39 -0.38 4.44 9.02
CA SER A 39 -0.96 5.27 10.08
C SER A 39 0.09 5.89 11.01
N ARG A 40 1.37 5.53 10.89
CA ARG A 40 2.48 6.13 11.64
C ARG A 40 3.23 7.19 10.83
N GLY A 41 2.89 7.36 9.55
CA GLY A 41 3.63 8.23 8.63
C GLY A 41 5.02 7.71 8.28
N THR A 42 5.28 6.41 8.47
CA THR A 42 6.60 5.79 8.27
C THR A 42 6.63 4.77 7.14
N ALA A 43 5.53 4.59 6.42
CA ALA A 43 5.41 3.69 5.27
C ALA A 43 5.00 4.45 4.01
N LEU A 44 5.35 3.87 2.86
CA LEU A 44 5.05 4.35 1.52
C LEU A 44 4.74 3.14 0.64
N ASP A 45 3.74 3.30 -0.22
CA ASP A 45 3.44 2.37 -1.29
C ASP A 45 3.67 3.07 -2.63
N LEU A 46 4.51 2.49 -3.48
CA LEU A 46 4.90 3.14 -4.73
C LEU A 46 5.30 2.15 -5.85
N THR A 47 5.35 2.68 -7.07
CA THR A 47 5.94 2.02 -8.23
C THR A 47 6.93 2.95 -8.94
N LEU A 48 7.69 2.40 -9.88
CA LEU A 48 8.56 3.15 -10.76
C LEU A 48 7.79 3.52 -12.04
N VAL A 49 8.10 4.70 -12.58
CA VAL A 49 7.64 5.14 -13.90
C VAL A 49 8.83 5.38 -14.82
N ASP A 50 8.63 5.18 -16.12
CA ASP A 50 9.62 5.53 -17.14
C ASP A 50 9.67 7.05 -17.41
N ALA A 51 10.53 7.47 -18.34
CA ALA A 51 10.69 8.87 -18.72
C ALA A 51 9.43 9.49 -19.36
N HIS A 52 8.46 8.67 -19.76
CA HIS A 52 7.19 9.08 -20.32
C HIS A 52 6.06 9.07 -19.29
N GLY A 53 6.35 8.73 -18.03
CA GLY A 53 5.37 8.61 -16.95
C GLY A 53 4.59 7.30 -16.96
N THR A 54 5.02 6.30 -17.74
CA THR A 54 4.37 4.98 -17.77
C THR A 54 4.89 4.13 -16.63
N ALA A 55 3.99 3.58 -15.81
CA ALA A 55 4.36 2.65 -14.75
C ALA A 55 5.08 1.42 -15.33
N LEU A 56 6.16 1.00 -14.69
CA LEU A 56 6.84 -0.24 -15.05
C LEU A 56 5.97 -1.44 -14.70
N ASP A 57 6.04 -2.48 -15.51
CA ASP A 57 5.35 -3.74 -15.23
C ASP A 57 5.98 -4.43 -14.00
N MET A 58 5.16 -4.64 -12.98
CA MET A 58 5.53 -5.28 -11.71
C MET A 58 4.88 -6.67 -11.57
N GLY A 59 4.23 -7.20 -12.61
CA GLY A 59 3.67 -8.56 -12.69
C GLY A 59 2.32 -8.76 -12.00
N THR A 60 1.98 -7.91 -11.03
CA THR A 60 0.65 -7.81 -10.41
C THR A 60 0.26 -6.35 -10.30
N GLY A 61 -1.04 -6.09 -10.12
CA GLY A 61 -1.55 -4.78 -9.77
C GLY A 61 -1.06 -4.32 -8.40
N PHE A 62 -1.16 -3.01 -8.20
CA PHE A 62 -1.05 -2.40 -6.87
C PHE A 62 -2.25 -2.84 -6.00
N ASP A 63 -2.04 -3.09 -4.71
CA ASP A 63 -3.02 -3.67 -3.78
C ASP A 63 -3.61 -5.03 -4.22
N GLU A 64 -2.97 -5.70 -5.19
CA GLU A 64 -3.41 -7.03 -5.60
C GLU A 64 -2.93 -8.06 -4.58
N MET A 65 -3.82 -8.48 -3.68
CA MET A 65 -3.50 -9.35 -2.54
C MET A 65 -3.37 -10.83 -2.94
N VAL A 66 -2.45 -11.14 -3.84
CA VAL A 66 -2.14 -12.50 -4.33
C VAL A 66 -0.70 -12.91 -4.01
N THR A 67 -0.41 -14.21 -3.96
CA THR A 67 0.95 -14.73 -3.71
C THR A 67 1.99 -14.16 -4.69
N ALA A 68 1.58 -13.87 -5.93
CA ALA A 68 2.45 -13.28 -6.94
C ALA A 68 2.90 -11.83 -6.60
N SER A 69 2.24 -11.15 -5.66
CA SER A 69 2.62 -9.82 -5.19
C SER A 69 3.81 -9.81 -4.23
N ARG A 70 4.23 -10.99 -3.72
CA ARG A 70 5.43 -11.11 -2.89
C ARG A 70 6.66 -10.62 -3.62
N HIS A 71 7.49 -9.84 -2.95
CA HIS A 71 8.64 -9.13 -3.56
C HIS A 71 9.52 -10.07 -4.41
N PHE A 72 9.91 -11.21 -3.83
CA PHE A 72 10.74 -12.24 -4.48
C PHE A 72 9.96 -13.43 -5.05
N HIS A 73 8.76 -13.21 -5.60
CA HIS A 73 8.06 -14.27 -6.31
C HIS A 73 8.86 -14.72 -7.55
N ASP A 74 9.21 -16.01 -7.58
CA ASP A 74 10.05 -16.65 -8.59
C ASP A 74 9.30 -17.01 -9.89
N GLY A 75 7.97 -17.02 -9.87
CA GLY A 75 7.12 -17.35 -11.01
C GLY A 75 6.93 -16.22 -12.04
N LEU A 76 7.55 -15.06 -11.84
CA LEU A 76 7.37 -13.88 -12.71
C LEU A 76 8.42 -13.81 -13.82
N PRO A 77 8.11 -13.16 -14.97
CA PRO A 77 9.10 -12.91 -16.02
C PRO A 77 10.35 -12.18 -15.48
N GLU A 78 11.52 -12.45 -16.07
CA GLU A 78 12.79 -11.82 -15.65
C GLU A 78 12.74 -10.29 -15.70
N SER A 79 12.00 -9.71 -16.65
CA SER A 79 11.80 -8.26 -16.74
C SER A 79 11.09 -7.69 -15.51
N VAL A 80 10.07 -8.39 -15.01
CA VAL A 80 9.33 -8.01 -13.80
C VAL A 80 10.22 -8.14 -12.57
N GLN A 81 10.96 -9.25 -12.44
CA GLN A 81 11.89 -9.44 -11.33
C GLN A 81 12.96 -8.34 -11.31
N ARG A 82 13.48 -7.94 -12.47
CA ARG A 82 14.42 -6.83 -12.61
C ARG A 82 13.82 -5.49 -12.16
N ASN A 83 12.57 -5.21 -12.53
CA ASN A 83 11.89 -3.98 -12.11
C ASN A 83 11.68 -3.93 -10.59
N ARG A 84 11.25 -5.04 -9.98
CA ARG A 84 11.12 -5.15 -8.52
C ARG A 84 12.46 -5.00 -7.80
N LEU A 85 13.53 -5.59 -8.31
CA LEU A 85 14.88 -5.43 -7.76
C LEU A 85 15.41 -4.00 -7.91
N LEU A 86 15.06 -3.30 -9.00
CA LEU A 86 15.39 -1.88 -9.17
C LEU A 86 14.68 -1.03 -8.10
N LEU A 87 13.37 -1.22 -7.92
CA LEU A 87 12.61 -0.51 -6.88
C LEU A 87 13.19 -0.79 -5.49
N LEU A 88 13.47 -2.06 -5.19
CA LEU A 88 14.11 -2.48 -3.94
C LEU A 88 15.42 -1.75 -3.70
N GLY A 89 16.30 -1.74 -4.71
CA GLY A 89 17.61 -1.11 -4.62
C GLY A 89 17.51 0.39 -4.36
N VAL A 90 16.60 1.09 -5.06
CA VAL A 90 16.34 2.53 -4.86
C VAL A 90 15.84 2.81 -3.46
N MET A 91 14.85 2.05 -2.99
CA MET A 91 14.24 2.27 -1.67
C MET A 91 15.19 1.92 -0.52
N HIS A 92 15.97 0.83 -0.65
CA HIS A 92 17.01 0.49 0.32
C HIS A 92 18.12 1.55 0.36
N ALA A 93 18.54 2.08 -0.80
CA ALA A 93 19.51 3.17 -0.84
C ALA A 93 18.97 4.46 -0.20
N ALA A 94 17.66 4.68 -0.22
CA ALA A 94 16.97 5.77 0.46
C ALA A 94 16.71 5.52 1.96
N GLY A 95 17.08 4.35 2.50
CA GLY A 95 16.96 4.02 3.91
C GLY A 95 15.64 3.35 4.32
N PHE A 96 14.83 2.90 3.35
CA PHE A 96 13.62 2.13 3.60
C PHE A 96 13.86 0.62 3.53
N MET A 97 12.98 -0.15 4.15
CA MET A 97 12.95 -1.61 4.15
C MET A 97 11.65 -2.08 3.49
N HIS A 98 11.71 -3.16 2.71
CA HIS A 98 10.52 -3.80 2.17
C HIS A 98 9.91 -4.80 3.17
N ILE A 99 8.65 -5.18 2.93
CA ILE A 99 8.07 -6.41 3.48
C ILE A 99 8.02 -7.51 2.41
N PRO A 100 8.21 -8.79 2.73
CA PRO A 100 8.19 -9.88 1.75
C PRO A 100 6.88 -10.00 0.96
N GLU A 101 5.78 -9.61 1.60
CA GLU A 101 4.41 -9.81 1.16
C GLU A 101 3.97 -8.94 -0.02
N GLU A 102 4.48 -7.71 -0.10
CA GLU A 102 3.99 -6.66 -1.00
C GLU A 102 5.17 -5.99 -1.72
N TRP A 103 5.23 -6.09 -3.06
CA TRP A 103 6.34 -5.53 -3.83
C TRP A 103 6.39 -3.98 -3.80
N TRP A 104 5.26 -3.33 -3.51
CA TRP A 104 5.07 -1.89 -3.51
C TRP A 104 5.34 -1.23 -2.15
N HIS A 105 5.23 -1.96 -1.04
CA HIS A 105 5.29 -1.41 0.32
C HIS A 105 6.71 -1.32 0.86
N TYR A 106 7.03 -0.14 1.38
CA TYR A 106 8.31 0.16 2.02
C TYR A 106 8.11 0.97 3.28
N GLU A 107 8.93 0.73 4.30
CA GLU A 107 8.82 1.38 5.59
C GLU A 107 10.17 1.71 6.22
N LEU A 108 10.21 2.71 7.11
CA LEU A 108 11.42 3.04 7.85
C LEU A 108 11.78 1.92 8.85
N PRO A 109 13.08 1.63 9.06
CA PRO A 109 13.52 0.74 10.13
C PRO A 109 12.96 1.18 11.49
N GLY A 110 12.38 0.23 12.23
CA GLY A 110 11.82 0.53 13.55
C GLY A 110 10.49 1.30 13.52
N SER A 111 9.77 1.33 12.39
CA SER A 111 8.46 1.99 12.22
C SER A 111 7.49 1.77 13.38
N ARG A 112 7.44 0.54 13.93
CA ARG A 112 6.54 0.19 15.04
C ARG A 112 6.82 0.92 16.37
N ALA A 113 7.99 1.55 16.53
CA ALA A 113 8.32 2.33 17.71
C ALA A 113 7.63 3.71 17.75
N PHE A 114 7.19 4.22 16.59
CA PHE A 114 6.47 5.49 16.51
C PHE A 114 4.99 5.28 16.82
N PRO A 115 4.31 6.15 17.59
CA PRO A 115 2.88 6.01 17.82
C PRO A 115 2.08 6.20 16.51
N PRO A 116 0.91 5.57 16.36
CA PRO A 116 -0.01 5.92 15.29
C PRO A 116 -0.40 7.40 15.39
N ILE A 117 -0.50 8.06 14.24
CA ILE A 117 -1.01 9.42 14.13
C ILE A 117 -2.52 9.34 14.30
N ASP A 118 -3.03 10.05 15.31
CA ASP A 118 -4.47 10.19 15.53
C ASP A 118 -5.09 10.98 14.37
N ASN A 119 -6.23 10.54 13.85
CA ASN A 119 -7.00 11.24 12.83
C ASN A 119 -7.34 12.68 13.20
N ALA A 120 -7.48 12.99 14.49
CA ALA A 120 -7.66 14.35 14.98
C ALA A 120 -6.42 15.24 14.73
N ALA A 121 -5.23 14.64 14.66
CA ALA A 121 -3.96 15.34 14.41
C ALA A 121 -3.60 15.46 12.92
N SER A 122 -4.28 14.72 12.02
CA SER A 122 -4.01 14.69 10.56
C SER A 122 -4.49 15.94 9.79
N GLY A 123 -5.03 16.95 10.48
CA GLY A 123 -5.55 18.17 9.86
C GLY A 123 -6.96 18.00 9.27
N SER A 124 -7.35 18.86 8.33
CA SER A 124 -8.70 18.81 7.71
C SER A 124 -8.94 17.55 6.88
N TRP A 125 -7.86 16.86 6.49
CA TRP A 125 -7.88 15.61 5.77
C TRP A 125 -7.67 14.49 6.79
N ARG A 126 -8.78 13.96 7.30
CA ARG A 126 -8.75 12.80 8.19
C ARG A 126 -8.33 11.60 7.35
N LEU A 127 -7.17 11.02 7.66
CA LEU A 127 -6.70 9.77 7.08
C LEU A 127 -7.55 8.63 7.65
N MET A 128 -8.70 8.36 7.02
CA MET A 128 -9.71 7.33 7.38
C MET A 128 -10.04 7.21 8.87
#